data_AF-B1I503-F1
#
_entry.id   AF-B1I503-F1
#
_cell.length_a   1.000
_cell.length_b   1.000
_cell.length_c   1.000
_cell.angle_alpha   90.00
_cell.angle_beta   90.00
_cell.angle_gamma   90.00
#
_symmetry.space_group_name_H-M   'P 1'
#
loop_
_entity.id
_entity.type
_entity.pdbx_description
1 polymer ?
#
loop_
_entity_poly.entity_id
_entity_poly.type
_entity_poly.pdbx_seq_one_letter_code
_entity_poly.pdbx_strand_id
1 'polypeptide(L)'
;MNSFRKPALVFMGTPDFAVPSLRALVESEFRVLRVVTQPDRPRGRGNKLAPGPVKAYALKQGLEILQPMNIRDHVFVDLIRELRPDFIVVVAFGRILPGMVLDIPRLGCVNVHASLLPRYRGAAPIHWAVMNGEPETGVTTMLMDEGLDTGDILLQEKTAIGPDDNFGVVHDRLAELGAVLLVRTLDRLTAGELVPRPQDESRATYAPPLRREHEVIDWTRTAEEIKNQVRGLDPWPGAHTMLNGRVLKVWRAEIAGDRDGGRPGQVLLADPVRGLVVSTGAGAVRLLEVQPAGRRRVRAEDFLRGYRMPAGTLLGRAESGPNDQHLSRGSDGGSIGKRDRVARSEGGGGRRRLRQPRP
;
A
#
# COMPACT_ATOMS: atom_id res chain seq x y z
N MET A 1 47.58 14.06 2.64
CA MET A 1 46.16 14.48 2.70
C MET A 1 45.31 13.22 2.82
N ASN A 2 44.91 12.84 4.05
CA ASN A 2 44.00 11.71 4.23
C ASN A 2 42.64 12.10 3.68
N SER A 3 42.33 11.62 2.47
CA SER A 3 40.96 11.63 1.96
C SER A 3 40.16 10.68 2.86
N PHE A 4 39.48 11.23 3.87
CA PHE A 4 38.47 10.47 4.60
C PHE A 4 37.35 10.17 3.61
N ARG A 5 37.43 9.00 2.96
CA ARG A 5 36.34 8.49 2.14
C ARG A 5 35.10 8.38 3.02
N LYS A 6 33.96 8.86 2.53
CA LYS A 6 32.68 8.69 3.24
C LYS A 6 32.42 7.20 3.50
N PRO A 7 31.65 6.88 4.55
CA PRO A 7 31.29 5.51 4.90
C PRO A 7 30.70 4.72 3.72
N ALA A 8 30.89 3.41 3.74
CA ALA A 8 30.34 2.52 2.73
C ALA A 8 28.99 1.95 3.18
N LEU A 9 28.08 1.71 2.24
CA LEU A 9 26.71 1.30 2.58
C LEU A 9 26.15 0.20 1.69
N VAL A 10 25.19 -0.53 2.24
CA VAL A 10 24.26 -1.37 1.46
C VAL A 10 22.92 -0.65 1.39
N PHE A 11 22.36 -0.54 0.19
CA PHE A 11 21.04 0.06 -0.02
C PHE A 11 19.98 -1.03 -0.18
N MET A 12 18.88 -0.97 0.56
CA MET A 12 17.75 -1.89 0.46
C MET A 12 16.47 -1.14 0.08
N GLY A 13 15.93 -1.40 -1.11
CA GLY A 13 14.72 -0.72 -1.59
C GLY A 13 14.09 -1.41 -2.79
N THR A 14 12.85 -1.07 -3.13
CA THR A 14 12.13 -1.75 -4.22
C THR A 14 11.32 -0.84 -5.14
N PRO A 15 10.35 -0.05 -4.66
CA PRO A 15 9.45 0.72 -5.53
C PRO A 15 10.11 2.01 -6.04
N ASP A 16 9.39 2.73 -6.91
CA ASP A 16 9.83 4.01 -7.46
C ASP A 16 10.18 5.04 -6.37
N PHE A 17 9.47 5.02 -5.23
CA PHE A 17 9.76 5.86 -4.05
C PHE A 17 11.23 5.79 -3.58
N ALA A 18 11.87 4.63 -3.73
CA ALA A 18 13.24 4.40 -3.26
C ALA A 18 14.31 4.83 -4.28
N VAL A 19 13.93 5.06 -5.54
CA VAL A 19 14.88 5.39 -6.62
C VAL A 19 15.56 6.74 -6.39
N PRO A 20 14.86 7.83 -6.02
CA PRO A 20 15.52 9.10 -5.72
C PRO A 20 16.56 9.00 -4.60
N SER A 21 16.28 8.19 -3.57
CA SER A 21 17.22 7.96 -2.47
C SER A 21 18.49 7.23 -2.93
N LEU A 22 18.35 6.15 -3.70
CA LEU A 22 19.51 5.45 -4.27
C LEU A 22 20.31 6.37 -5.20
N ARG A 23 19.62 7.15 -6.04
CA ARG A 23 20.27 8.13 -6.92
C ARG A 23 21.09 9.15 -6.14
N ALA A 24 20.50 9.77 -5.13
CA ALA A 24 21.18 10.77 -4.31
C ALA A 24 22.43 10.19 -3.61
N LEU A 25 22.39 8.92 -3.20
CA LEU A 25 23.56 8.24 -2.63
C LEU A 25 24.64 7.98 -3.68
N VAL A 26 24.28 7.55 -4.90
CA VAL A 26 25.23 7.32 -5.99
C VAL A 26 25.89 8.62 -6.47
N GLU A 27 25.13 9.71 -6.48
CA GLU A 27 25.62 11.06 -6.87
C GLU A 27 26.42 11.74 -5.75
N SER A 28 26.39 11.18 -4.54
CA SER A 28 27.17 11.66 -3.40
C SER A 28 28.56 10.98 -3.31
N GLU A 29 29.32 11.32 -2.28
CA GLU A 29 30.61 10.66 -2.01
C GLU A 29 30.48 9.33 -1.25
N PHE A 30 29.26 8.90 -0.87
CA PHE A 30 29.02 7.60 -0.24
C PHE A 30 29.30 6.45 -1.21
N ARG A 31 29.90 5.36 -0.71
CA ARG A 31 30.17 4.17 -1.53
C ARG A 31 29.03 3.14 -1.38
N VAL A 32 28.21 2.99 -2.42
CA VAL A 32 27.20 1.91 -2.48
C VAL A 32 27.89 0.57 -2.80
N LEU A 33 27.98 -0.32 -1.81
CA LEU A 33 28.61 -1.64 -1.94
C LEU A 33 27.72 -2.63 -2.69
N ARG A 34 26.44 -2.68 -2.34
CA ARG A 34 25.42 -3.53 -2.95
C ARG A 34 24.05 -2.87 -2.89
N VAL A 35 23.20 -3.22 -3.85
CA VAL A 35 21.77 -2.90 -3.85
C VAL A 35 20.98 -4.18 -3.59
N VAL A 36 20.21 -4.21 -2.51
CA VAL A 36 19.27 -5.29 -2.19
C VAL A 36 17.87 -4.87 -2.60
N THR A 37 17.18 -5.70 -3.36
CA THR A 37 15.81 -5.41 -3.79
C THR A 37 14.97 -6.68 -3.80
N GLN A 38 13.65 -6.55 -3.77
CA GLN A 38 12.80 -7.73 -3.86
C GLN A 38 12.98 -8.45 -5.20
N PRO A 39 12.79 -9.78 -5.25
CA PRO A 39 12.77 -10.54 -6.48
C PRO A 39 11.79 -9.94 -7.51
N ASP A 40 12.12 -10.09 -8.80
CA ASP A 40 11.29 -9.60 -9.88
C ASP A 40 9.90 -10.24 -9.81
N ARG A 41 8.87 -9.43 -10.08
CA ARG A 41 7.47 -9.88 -10.10
C ARG A 41 6.84 -9.54 -11.44
N PRO A 42 5.85 -10.33 -11.89
CA PRO A 42 5.02 -9.95 -13.04
C PRO A 42 4.44 -8.55 -12.85
N ARG A 43 4.57 -7.68 -13.86
CA ARG A 43 4.07 -6.30 -13.83
C ARG A 43 3.39 -5.93 -15.16
N GLY A 44 2.44 -5.02 -15.10
CA GLY A 44 1.75 -4.46 -16.27
C GLY A 44 0.77 -5.42 -16.96
N ARG A 45 0.21 -4.97 -18.10
CA ARG A 45 -0.66 -5.83 -18.92
C ARG A 45 0.20 -6.92 -19.60
N GLY A 46 -0.18 -8.18 -19.39
CA GLY A 46 0.52 -9.34 -19.97
C GLY A 46 1.47 -10.07 -19.01
N ASN A 47 1.57 -9.64 -17.74
CA ASN A 47 2.28 -10.35 -16.66
C ASN A 47 3.71 -10.78 -17.01
N LYS A 48 4.42 -10.00 -17.83
CA LYS A 48 5.83 -10.27 -18.12
C LYS A 48 6.67 -9.95 -16.88
N LEU A 49 7.66 -10.80 -16.62
CA LEU A 49 8.65 -10.56 -15.58
C LEU A 49 9.42 -9.29 -15.97
N ALA A 50 9.46 -8.31 -15.07
CA ALA A 50 10.17 -7.06 -15.28
C ALA A 50 10.95 -6.71 -14.01
N PRO A 51 12.16 -6.13 -14.15
CA PRO A 51 12.91 -5.66 -13.00
C PRO A 51 12.13 -4.59 -12.23
N GLY A 52 12.22 -4.63 -10.91
CA GLY A 52 11.73 -3.54 -10.07
C GLY A 52 12.43 -2.21 -10.36
N PRO A 53 11.84 -1.06 -10.02
CA PRO A 53 12.41 0.27 -10.28
C PRO A 53 13.84 0.45 -9.74
N VAL A 54 14.08 0.05 -8.50
CA VAL A 54 15.42 0.10 -7.88
C VAL A 54 16.41 -0.78 -8.63
N LYS A 55 16.02 -2.01 -9.00
CA LYS A 55 16.85 -2.91 -9.82
C LYS A 55 17.20 -2.27 -11.16
N ALA A 56 16.20 -1.73 -11.86
CA ALA A 56 16.38 -1.12 -13.17
C ALA A 56 17.33 0.09 -13.10
N TYR A 57 17.23 0.92 -12.06
CA TYR A 57 18.17 2.01 -11.83
C TYR A 57 19.58 1.50 -11.49
N ALA A 58 19.70 0.55 -10.57
CA ALA A 58 20.99 -0.01 -10.14
C ALA A 58 21.77 -0.63 -11.31
N LEU A 59 21.10 -1.37 -12.20
CA LEU A 59 21.71 -1.94 -13.41
C LEU A 59 22.27 -0.86 -14.34
N LYS A 60 21.55 0.26 -14.52
CA LYS A 60 22.01 1.39 -15.34
C LYS A 60 23.25 2.07 -14.76
N GLN A 61 23.41 2.05 -13.44
CA GLN A 61 24.58 2.60 -12.74
C GLN A 61 25.72 1.59 -12.61
N GLY A 62 25.59 0.36 -13.13
CA GLY A 62 26.60 -0.69 -12.99
C GLY A 62 26.76 -1.20 -11.56
N LEU A 63 25.76 -1.04 -10.70
CA LEU A 63 25.79 -1.51 -9.32
C LEU A 63 25.47 -3.01 -9.24
N GLU A 64 26.14 -3.71 -8.34
CA GLU A 64 25.86 -5.11 -8.05
C GLU A 64 24.60 -5.27 -7.18
N ILE A 65 23.79 -6.28 -7.51
CA ILE A 65 22.42 -6.44 -6.99
C ILE A 65 22.25 -7.79 -6.30
N LEU A 66 21.54 -7.79 -5.17
CA LEU A 66 21.10 -8.98 -4.44
C LEU A 66 19.57 -9.03 -4.41
N GLN A 67 18.98 -10.19 -4.69
CA GLN A 67 17.54 -10.42 -4.63
C GLN A 67 17.20 -11.65 -3.78
N PRO A 68 17.50 -11.63 -2.47
CA PRO A 68 17.24 -12.79 -1.62
C PRO A 68 15.75 -13.14 -1.61
N MET A 69 15.41 -14.42 -1.76
CA MET A 69 14.02 -14.87 -1.56
C MET A 69 13.61 -14.70 -0.10
N ASN A 70 14.53 -14.97 0.83
CA ASN A 70 14.38 -14.80 2.27
C ASN A 70 15.58 -14.03 2.84
N ILE A 71 15.33 -12.94 3.55
CA ILE A 71 16.37 -12.11 4.19
C ILE A 71 16.89 -12.66 5.52
N ARG A 72 16.27 -13.75 6.01
CA ARG A 72 16.72 -14.51 7.18
C ARG A 72 17.67 -15.65 6.80
N ASP A 73 17.94 -15.85 5.52
CA ASP A 73 18.86 -16.89 5.06
C ASP A 73 20.29 -16.57 5.50
N HIS A 74 20.95 -17.51 6.19
CA HIS A 74 22.32 -17.35 6.65
C HIS A 74 23.28 -17.02 5.52
N VAL A 75 23.10 -17.59 4.33
CA VAL A 75 23.95 -17.30 3.15
C VAL A 75 23.85 -15.82 2.76
N PHE A 76 22.64 -15.25 2.80
CA PHE A 76 22.45 -13.83 2.52
C PHE A 76 23.08 -12.98 3.63
N VAL A 77 22.86 -13.33 4.90
CA VAL A 77 23.36 -12.57 6.04
C VAL A 77 24.89 -12.55 6.05
N ASP A 78 25.53 -13.69 5.80
CA ASP A 78 26.99 -13.80 5.75
C ASP A 78 27.58 -12.99 4.60
N LEU A 79 26.93 -12.99 3.44
CA LEU A 79 27.32 -12.12 2.33
C LEU A 79 27.23 -10.64 2.70
N ILE A 80 26.20 -10.20 3.44
CA ILE A 80 26.12 -8.81 3.92
C ILE A 80 27.22 -8.50 4.96
N ARG A 81 27.57 -9.46 5.83
CA ARG A 81 28.67 -9.30 6.80
C ARG A 81 30.03 -9.16 6.12
N GLU A 82 30.30 -9.96 5.10
CA GLU A 82 31.56 -9.91 4.35
C GLU A 82 31.81 -8.54 3.69
N LEU A 83 30.74 -7.86 3.28
CA LEU A 83 30.82 -6.51 2.71
C LEU A 83 31.28 -5.47 3.74
N ARG A 84 31.12 -5.73 5.04
CA ARG A 84 31.41 -4.82 6.15
C ARG A 84 30.86 -3.40 5.92
N PRO A 85 29.54 -3.23 5.69
CA PRO A 85 28.97 -1.91 5.51
C PRO A 85 29.08 -1.10 6.80
N ASP A 86 29.33 0.20 6.66
CA ASP A 86 29.16 1.12 7.77
C ASP A 86 27.67 1.40 8.02
N PHE A 87 26.87 1.50 6.96
CA PHE A 87 25.42 1.68 7.02
C PHE A 87 24.67 0.62 6.21
N ILE A 88 23.49 0.24 6.70
CA ILE A 88 22.44 -0.30 5.83
C ILE A 88 21.37 0.79 5.69
N VAL A 89 21.11 1.23 4.47
CA VAL A 89 20.05 2.21 4.19
C VAL A 89 18.83 1.47 3.67
N VAL A 90 17.67 1.71 4.27
CA VAL A 90 16.41 1.07 3.90
C VAL A 90 15.42 2.13 3.44
N VAL A 91 14.83 1.92 2.25
CA VAL A 91 13.78 2.81 1.73
C VAL A 91 12.73 1.96 1.03
N ALA A 92 11.53 1.90 1.62
CA ALA A 92 10.39 1.15 1.07
C ALA A 92 10.74 -0.28 0.62
N PHE A 93 11.53 -1.02 1.42
CA PHE A 93 11.98 -2.37 1.05
C PHE A 93 10.88 -3.42 1.16
N GLY A 94 9.86 -3.19 1.99
CA GLY A 94 8.67 -4.05 2.11
C GLY A 94 8.93 -5.40 2.80
N ARG A 95 9.99 -5.49 3.61
CA ARG A 95 10.29 -6.64 4.48
C ARG A 95 10.84 -6.14 5.82
N ILE A 96 10.51 -6.84 6.89
CA ILE A 96 11.03 -6.60 8.23
C ILE A 96 12.45 -7.19 8.31
N LEU A 97 13.44 -6.34 8.60
CA LEU A 97 14.82 -6.78 8.78
C LEU A 97 14.94 -7.58 10.08
N PRO A 98 15.51 -8.80 10.06
CA PRO A 98 15.78 -9.54 11.31
C PRO A 98 16.94 -8.89 12.07
N GLY A 99 16.98 -9.06 13.41
CA GLY A 99 18.06 -8.56 14.27
C GLY A 99 19.46 -8.88 13.75
N MET A 100 19.67 -10.12 13.27
CA MET A 100 20.96 -10.55 12.69
C MET A 100 21.44 -9.74 11.47
N VAL A 101 20.55 -9.00 10.79
CA VAL A 101 20.89 -8.04 9.73
C VAL A 101 21.02 -6.63 10.30
N LEU A 102 20.15 -6.25 11.26
CA LEU A 102 20.20 -4.96 11.95
C LEU A 102 21.53 -4.72 12.66
N ASP A 103 22.15 -5.78 13.19
CA ASP A 103 23.40 -5.72 13.96
C ASP A 103 24.67 -5.68 13.09
N ILE A 104 24.56 -5.83 11.76
CA ILE A 104 25.73 -5.88 10.87
C ILE A 104 26.44 -4.52 10.73
N PRO A 105 25.74 -3.42 10.36
CA PRO A 105 26.40 -2.15 10.10
C PRO A 105 26.88 -1.47 11.37
N ARG A 106 28.14 -1.03 11.39
CA ARG A 106 28.75 -0.35 12.54
C ARG A 106 28.00 0.92 12.97
N LEU A 107 27.43 1.66 12.01
CA LEU A 107 26.69 2.89 12.22
C LEU A 107 25.16 2.68 12.15
N GLY A 108 24.71 1.43 12.10
CA GLY A 108 23.30 1.06 12.16
C GLY A 108 22.56 1.02 10.83
N CYS A 109 21.29 0.61 10.92
CA CYS A 109 20.35 0.62 9.82
C CYS A 109 19.53 1.91 9.85
N VAL A 110 19.55 2.69 8.77
CA VAL A 110 18.82 3.95 8.64
C VAL A 110 17.66 3.77 7.66
N ASN A 111 16.43 4.05 8.08
CA ASN A 111 15.25 4.02 7.22
C ASN A 111 14.80 5.43 6.84
N VAL A 112 14.29 5.60 5.63
CA VAL A 112 13.52 6.79 5.21
C VAL A 112 12.03 6.44 5.24
N HIS A 113 11.31 7.00 6.21
CA HIS A 113 9.88 6.79 6.39
C HIS A 113 9.08 8.00 5.87
N ALA A 114 7.99 7.73 5.14
CA ALA A 114 7.20 8.77 4.46
C ALA A 114 6.08 9.36 5.33
N SER A 115 6.40 9.65 6.60
CA SER A 115 5.55 10.42 7.51
C SER A 115 6.40 11.21 8.51
N LEU A 116 5.73 12.05 9.30
CA LEU A 116 6.28 12.68 10.50
C LEU A 116 6.06 11.75 11.70
N LEU A 117 7.00 10.83 11.94
CA LEU A 117 6.96 9.92 13.10
C LEU A 117 6.89 10.71 14.42
N PRO A 118 6.20 10.19 15.45
CA PRO A 118 5.62 8.83 15.55
C PRO A 118 4.25 8.64 14.87
N ARG A 119 3.71 9.66 14.19
CA ARG A 119 2.43 9.50 13.45
C ARG A 119 2.63 8.65 12.19
N TYR A 120 1.62 7.85 11.86
CA TYR A 120 1.55 7.03 10.65
C TYR A 120 2.69 6.00 10.50
N ARG A 121 3.02 5.26 11.57
CA ARG A 121 3.86 4.06 11.47
C ARG A 121 3.22 3.01 10.56
N GLY A 122 3.99 2.29 9.77
CA GLY A 122 3.52 1.18 8.95
C GLY A 122 3.54 1.41 7.43
N ALA A 123 2.72 0.65 6.72
CA ALA A 123 2.95 0.37 5.30
C ALA A 123 2.43 1.42 4.31
N ALA A 124 1.45 2.24 4.67
CA ALA A 124 0.78 3.16 3.72
C ALA A 124 0.64 4.61 4.22
N PRO A 125 1.67 5.23 4.85
CA PRO A 125 1.54 6.53 5.51
C PRO A 125 1.02 7.64 4.60
N ILE A 126 1.47 7.69 3.35
CA ILE A 126 1.08 8.73 2.38
C ILE A 126 -0.40 8.64 2.05
N HIS A 127 -0.92 7.44 1.77
CA HIS A 127 -2.34 7.22 1.50
C HIS A 127 -3.18 7.72 2.69
N TRP A 128 -2.84 7.29 3.90
CA TRP A 128 -3.60 7.65 5.09
C TRP A 128 -3.52 9.14 5.43
N ALA A 129 -2.37 9.79 5.27
CA ALA A 129 -2.25 11.23 5.48
C ALA A 129 -3.18 12.01 4.54
N VAL A 130 -3.20 11.65 3.25
CA VAL A 130 -4.07 12.32 2.26
C VAL A 130 -5.55 12.00 2.50
N MET A 131 -5.90 10.73 2.77
CA MET A 131 -7.29 10.31 3.02
C MET A 131 -7.87 10.89 4.32
N ASN A 132 -7.03 11.12 5.34
CA ASN A 132 -7.45 11.76 6.59
C ASN A 132 -7.53 13.29 6.47
N GLY A 133 -7.16 13.86 5.31
CA GLY A 133 -7.21 15.30 5.11
C GLY A 133 -6.15 16.06 5.90
N GLU A 134 -5.01 15.43 6.21
CA GLU A 134 -3.93 16.12 6.92
C GLU A 134 -3.48 17.37 6.13
N PRO A 135 -3.24 18.51 6.80
CA PRO A 135 -2.77 19.72 6.14
C PRO A 135 -1.27 19.65 5.81
N GLU A 136 -0.53 18.78 6.49
CA GLU A 136 0.90 18.57 6.30
C GLU A 136 1.28 17.10 6.50
N THR A 137 2.40 16.73 5.90
CA THR A 137 3.08 15.45 6.10
C THR A 137 4.58 15.70 6.00
N GLY A 138 5.38 14.66 5.84
CA GLY A 138 6.82 14.81 5.71
C GLY A 138 7.53 13.48 5.59
N VAL A 139 8.84 13.56 5.72
CA VAL A 139 9.74 12.41 5.79
C VAL A 139 10.47 12.42 7.12
N THR A 140 10.70 11.22 7.65
CA THR A 140 11.53 11.00 8.83
C THR A 140 12.65 10.05 8.46
N THR A 141 13.89 10.40 8.77
CA THR A 141 14.96 9.43 8.86
C THR A 141 15.08 8.94 10.30
N MET A 142 15.20 7.63 10.47
CA MET A 142 15.25 7.00 11.79
C MET A 142 16.25 5.84 11.78
N LEU A 143 16.77 5.50 12.95
CA LEU A 143 17.40 4.20 13.16
C LEU A 143 16.32 3.12 13.14
N MET A 144 16.64 1.95 12.59
CA MET A 144 15.76 0.79 12.65
C MET A 144 16.05 -0.04 13.90
N ASP A 145 14.99 -0.55 14.51
CA ASP A 145 14.98 -1.56 15.55
C ASP A 145 14.13 -2.76 15.09
N GLU A 146 13.84 -3.70 16.00
CA GLU A 146 12.99 -4.86 15.68
C GLU A 146 11.51 -4.51 15.53
N GLY A 147 11.09 -3.31 15.96
CA GLY A 147 9.71 -2.87 15.88
C GLY A 147 9.32 -2.32 14.51
N LEU A 148 8.03 -2.06 14.34
CA LEU A 148 7.50 -1.47 13.11
C LEU A 148 7.55 0.06 13.20
N ASP A 149 8.60 0.63 12.62
CA ASP A 149 8.85 2.06 12.57
C ASP A 149 8.93 2.74 13.96
N THR A 150 9.51 2.03 14.94
CA THR A 150 9.60 2.49 16.35
C THR A 150 10.95 3.07 16.72
N GLY A 151 12.01 2.79 15.97
CA GLY A 151 13.35 3.23 16.30
C GLY A 151 13.54 4.75 16.30
N ASP A 152 14.64 5.19 16.91
CA ASP A 152 14.90 6.58 17.23
C ASP A 152 14.94 7.48 15.98
N ILE A 153 14.28 8.64 16.08
CA ILE A 153 14.24 9.66 15.04
C ILE A 153 15.61 10.36 14.94
N LEU A 154 16.12 10.47 13.72
CA LEU A 154 17.34 11.19 13.40
C LEU A 154 17.02 12.61 12.92
N LEU A 155 16.37 12.73 11.77
CA LEU A 155 15.92 14.02 11.21
C LEU A 155 14.51 13.91 10.65
N GLN A 156 13.85 15.05 10.54
CA GLN A 156 12.52 15.17 9.94
C GLN A 156 12.48 16.40 9.04
N GLU A 157 11.68 16.32 7.98
CA GLU A 157 11.42 17.44 7.08
C GLU A 157 9.94 17.42 6.70
N LYS A 158 9.27 18.57 6.81
CA LYS A 158 7.82 18.68 6.61
C LYS A 158 7.46 19.32 5.28
N THR A 159 6.28 19.02 4.78
CA THR A 159 5.71 19.65 3.59
C THR A 159 4.19 19.71 3.70
N ALA A 160 3.58 20.76 3.14
CA ALA A 160 2.13 20.90 3.11
C ALA A 160 1.51 19.84 2.18
N ILE A 161 0.28 19.43 2.49
CA ILE A 161 -0.59 18.72 1.56
C ILE A 161 -1.61 19.75 1.05
N GLY A 162 -1.49 20.12 -0.23
CA GLY A 162 -2.42 21.06 -0.84
C GLY A 162 -3.86 20.51 -0.88
N PRO A 163 -4.87 21.38 -1.01
CA PRO A 163 -6.28 20.97 -1.04
C PRO A 163 -6.62 20.04 -2.22
N ASP A 164 -5.83 20.09 -3.30
CA ASP A 164 -6.01 19.28 -4.50
C ASP A 164 -4.83 18.33 -4.77
N ASP A 165 -3.84 18.28 -3.86
CA ASP A 165 -2.77 17.29 -3.92
C ASP A 165 -3.37 15.88 -3.80
N ASN A 166 -3.09 15.02 -4.77
CA ASN A 166 -3.42 13.60 -4.71
C ASN A 166 -2.23 12.78 -4.18
N PHE A 167 -2.44 11.48 -3.95
CA PHE A 167 -1.38 10.60 -3.48
C PHE A 167 -0.14 10.64 -4.38
N GLY A 168 -0.30 10.63 -5.71
CA GLY A 168 0.83 10.66 -6.64
C GLY A 168 1.74 11.89 -6.46
N VAL A 169 1.13 13.08 -6.37
CA VAL A 169 1.86 14.34 -6.16
C VAL A 169 2.60 14.35 -4.83
N VAL A 170 1.93 13.93 -3.74
CA VAL A 170 2.55 13.86 -2.41
C VAL A 170 3.66 12.81 -2.39
N HIS A 171 3.45 11.65 -3.02
CA HIS A 171 4.43 10.57 -3.13
C HIS A 171 5.73 11.05 -3.79
N ASP A 172 5.63 11.67 -4.96
CA ASP A 172 6.81 12.11 -5.71
C ASP A 172 7.57 13.21 -4.96
N ARG A 173 6.83 14.15 -4.34
CA ARG A 173 7.40 15.19 -3.48
C ARG A 173 8.17 14.60 -2.29
N LEU A 174 7.58 13.64 -1.59
CA LEU A 174 8.21 13.00 -0.43
C LEU A 174 9.39 12.11 -0.81
N ALA A 175 9.39 11.49 -1.99
CA ALA A 175 10.51 10.69 -2.46
C ALA A 175 11.78 11.53 -2.66
N GLU A 176 11.64 12.72 -3.28
CA GLU A 176 12.75 13.66 -3.46
C GLU A 176 13.17 14.31 -2.13
N LEU A 177 12.20 14.71 -1.30
CA LEU A 177 12.49 15.27 0.03
C LEU A 177 13.24 14.26 0.91
N GLY A 178 12.82 12.99 0.87
CA GLY A 178 13.46 11.88 1.58
C GLY A 178 14.88 11.61 1.11
N ALA A 179 15.14 11.71 -0.20
CA ALA A 179 16.48 11.55 -0.75
C ALA A 179 17.47 12.62 -0.24
N VAL A 180 17.04 13.89 -0.24
CA VAL A 180 17.84 14.99 0.31
C VAL A 180 18.05 14.83 1.81
N LEU A 181 16.98 14.51 2.55
CA LEU A 181 17.04 14.29 3.99
C LEU A 181 17.99 13.14 4.37
N LEU A 182 17.98 12.06 3.59
CA LEU A 182 18.81 10.89 3.80
C LEU A 182 20.29 11.22 3.72
N VAL A 183 20.75 11.87 2.64
CA VAL A 183 22.17 12.24 2.49
C VAL A 183 22.62 13.13 3.66
N ARG A 184 21.81 14.15 4.00
CA ARG A 184 22.07 15.03 5.15
C ARG A 184 22.14 14.25 6.48
N THR A 185 21.29 13.24 6.64
CA THR A 185 21.27 12.38 7.83
C THR A 185 22.55 11.57 7.95
N LEU A 186 22.96 10.88 6.88
CA LEU A 186 24.15 10.05 6.90
C LEU A 186 25.42 10.88 7.12
N ASP A 187 25.51 12.07 6.52
CA ASP A 187 26.64 12.97 6.72
C ASP A 187 26.78 13.40 8.18
N ARG A 188 25.69 13.85 8.80
CA ARG A 188 25.71 14.28 10.21
C ARG A 188 25.89 13.12 11.19
N LEU A 189 25.37 11.92 10.88
CA LEU A 189 25.64 10.71 11.65
C LEU A 189 27.13 10.35 11.59
N THR A 190 27.73 10.42 10.40
CA THR A 190 29.17 10.16 10.19
C THR A 190 30.04 11.14 10.98
N ALA A 191 29.63 12.41 11.04
CA ALA A 191 30.31 13.46 11.79
C ALA A 191 30.08 13.39 13.32
N GLY A 192 29.19 12.53 13.80
CA GLY A 192 28.82 12.47 15.23
C GLY A 192 27.98 13.66 15.71
N GLU A 193 27.30 14.36 14.78
CA GLU A 193 26.53 15.58 15.03
C GLU A 193 25.03 15.33 15.24
N LEU A 194 24.61 14.07 15.24
CA LEU A 194 23.23 13.67 15.48
C LEU A 194 23.13 12.86 16.75
N VAL A 195 22.19 13.28 17.61
CA VAL A 195 21.74 12.52 18.76
C VAL A 195 20.40 11.89 18.38
N PRO A 196 20.30 10.55 18.27
CA PRO A 196 19.03 9.88 18.04
C PRO A 196 18.01 10.23 19.13
N ARG A 197 16.76 10.45 18.73
CA ARG A 197 15.68 10.87 19.63
C ARG A 197 14.61 9.77 19.73
N PRO A 198 14.39 9.20 20.92
CA PRO A 198 13.28 8.26 21.13
C PRO A 198 11.94 8.84 20.71
N GLN A 199 11.10 7.98 20.14
CA GLN A 199 9.75 8.35 19.75
C GLN A 199 8.83 8.46 20.98
N ASP A 200 7.92 9.43 20.96
CA ASP A 200 6.86 9.55 21.97
C ASP A 200 5.70 8.60 21.64
N GLU A 201 5.64 7.47 22.34
CA GLU A 201 4.63 6.43 22.13
C GLU A 201 3.19 6.93 22.30
N SER A 202 2.95 7.97 23.11
CA SER A 202 1.61 8.53 23.30
C SER A 202 1.05 9.23 22.05
N ARG A 203 1.93 9.57 21.10
CA ARG A 203 1.59 10.24 19.84
C ARG A 203 1.60 9.30 18.64
N ALA A 204 1.88 8.01 18.86
CA ALA A 204 1.97 7.03 17.80
C ALA A 204 0.60 6.78 17.15
N THR A 205 0.58 6.81 15.82
CA THR A 205 -0.59 6.36 15.04
C THR A 205 -0.13 5.42 13.94
N TYR A 206 -1.04 4.61 13.41
CA TYR A 206 -0.70 3.58 12.43
C TYR A 206 -1.34 3.81 11.08
N ALA A 207 -0.60 3.44 10.04
CA ALA A 207 -0.92 3.50 8.63
C ALA A 207 -0.90 2.08 8.05
N PRO A 208 -1.91 1.24 8.34
CA PRO A 208 -1.91 -0.15 7.92
C PRO A 208 -1.95 -0.29 6.39
N PRO A 209 -1.56 -1.45 5.83
CA PRO A 209 -1.71 -1.70 4.39
C PRO A 209 -3.15 -1.47 3.92
N LEU A 210 -3.31 -0.88 2.74
CA LEU A 210 -4.62 -0.72 2.12
C LEU A 210 -5.26 -2.08 1.80
N ARG A 211 -6.57 -2.17 2.02
CA ARG A 211 -7.43 -3.31 1.67
C ARG A 211 -8.45 -2.88 0.62
N ARG A 212 -9.03 -3.85 -0.09
CA ARG A 212 -10.08 -3.60 -1.10
C ARG A 212 -11.26 -2.80 -0.55
N GLU A 213 -11.60 -3.02 0.71
CA GLU A 213 -12.69 -2.32 1.40
C GLU A 213 -12.44 -0.81 1.49
N HIS A 214 -11.18 -0.37 1.66
CA HIS A 214 -10.83 1.05 1.69
C HIS A 214 -10.98 1.73 0.33
N GLU A 215 -11.03 0.96 -0.77
CA GLU A 215 -11.25 1.48 -2.11
C GLU A 215 -12.73 1.82 -2.34
N VAL A 216 -13.67 1.31 -1.53
CA VAL A 216 -15.11 1.52 -1.72
C VAL A 216 -15.50 2.89 -1.15
N ILE A 217 -16.16 3.71 -1.96
CA ILE A 217 -16.72 4.99 -1.52
C ILE A 217 -17.94 4.71 -0.65
N ASP A 218 -17.84 5.09 0.62
CA ASP A 218 -18.99 5.15 1.52
C ASP A 218 -19.63 6.54 1.40
N TRP A 219 -20.75 6.59 0.67
CA TRP A 219 -21.47 7.84 0.43
C TRP A 219 -22.09 8.45 1.68
N THR A 220 -22.17 7.72 2.80
CA THR A 220 -22.69 8.23 4.08
C THR A 220 -21.71 9.18 4.79
N ARG A 221 -20.46 9.24 4.31
CA ARG A 221 -19.42 10.16 4.81
C ARG A 221 -19.63 11.59 4.29
N THR A 222 -18.89 12.55 4.83
CA THR A 222 -18.96 13.94 4.37
C THR A 222 -18.38 14.10 2.96
N ALA A 223 -18.76 15.19 2.27
CA ALA A 223 -18.17 15.51 0.97
C ALA A 223 -16.64 15.68 1.01
N GLU A 224 -16.11 16.22 2.10
CA GLU A 224 -14.67 16.40 2.31
C GLU A 224 -13.96 15.06 2.50
N GLU A 225 -14.50 14.17 3.33
CA GLU A 225 -13.96 12.82 3.53
C GLU A 225 -13.93 12.02 2.23
N ILE A 226 -14.98 12.11 1.40
CA ILE A 226 -15.03 11.43 0.11
C ILE A 226 -14.04 12.06 -0.88
N LYS A 227 -13.92 13.40 -0.92
CA LYS A 227 -12.87 14.07 -1.71
C LYS A 227 -11.47 13.58 -1.32
N ASN A 228 -11.20 13.51 -0.02
CA ASN A 228 -9.92 13.06 0.53
C ASN A 228 -9.66 11.58 0.22
N GLN A 229 -10.67 10.71 0.33
CA GLN A 229 -10.57 9.31 -0.08
C GLN A 229 -10.23 9.18 -1.57
N VAL A 230 -10.91 9.92 -2.44
CA VAL A 230 -10.68 9.89 -3.90
C VAL A 230 -9.24 10.30 -4.23
N ARG A 231 -8.80 11.47 -3.75
CA ARG A 231 -7.44 11.98 -4.04
C ARG A 231 -6.35 11.15 -3.36
N GLY A 232 -6.64 10.59 -2.18
CA GLY A 232 -5.72 9.70 -1.46
C GLY A 232 -5.51 8.36 -2.13
N LEU A 233 -6.37 7.94 -3.07
CA LEU A 233 -6.27 6.70 -3.82
C LEU A 233 -5.94 6.92 -5.32
N ASP A 234 -5.66 8.15 -5.75
CA ASP A 234 -5.26 8.52 -7.13
C ASP A 234 -3.73 8.71 -7.23
N PRO A 235 -3.02 8.01 -8.14
CA PRO A 235 -3.49 7.21 -9.28
C PRO A 235 -3.62 5.69 -9.03
N TRP A 236 -3.41 5.24 -7.79
CA TRP A 236 -3.59 3.84 -7.40
C TRP A 236 -3.93 3.73 -5.91
N PRO A 237 -4.82 2.79 -5.52
CA PRO A 237 -5.56 1.81 -6.35
C PRO A 237 -6.81 2.35 -7.07
N GLY A 238 -7.25 3.56 -6.73
CA GLY A 238 -8.46 4.22 -7.22
C GLY A 238 -9.70 3.92 -6.36
N ALA A 239 -10.33 4.97 -5.85
CA ALA A 239 -11.62 4.88 -5.17
C ALA A 239 -12.70 4.42 -6.16
N HIS A 240 -13.72 3.70 -5.69
CA HIS A 240 -14.78 3.21 -6.54
C HIS A 240 -16.14 3.11 -5.85
N THR A 241 -17.18 3.19 -6.66
CA THR A 241 -18.56 2.93 -6.29
C THR A 241 -19.17 1.89 -7.25
N MET A 242 -20.42 1.53 -7.02
CA MET A 242 -21.19 0.69 -7.91
C MET A 242 -22.24 1.52 -8.65
N LEU A 243 -22.40 1.25 -9.94
CA LEU A 243 -23.42 1.78 -10.82
C LEU A 243 -24.05 0.62 -11.58
N ASN A 244 -25.33 0.34 -11.34
CA ASN A 244 -26.07 -0.76 -11.99
C ASN A 244 -25.32 -2.11 -11.89
N GLY A 245 -24.82 -2.44 -10.69
CA GLY A 245 -24.08 -3.68 -10.43
C GLY A 245 -22.66 -3.73 -11.02
N ARG A 246 -22.15 -2.64 -11.61
CA ARG A 246 -20.78 -2.56 -12.15
C ARG A 246 -19.94 -1.53 -11.43
N VAL A 247 -18.65 -1.81 -11.32
CA VAL A 247 -17.68 -0.88 -10.72
C VAL A 247 -17.56 0.39 -11.58
N LEU A 248 -17.65 1.53 -10.92
CA LEU A 248 -17.29 2.84 -11.45
C LEU A 248 -16.19 3.41 -10.56
N LYS A 249 -14.95 3.48 -11.05
CA LYS A 249 -13.88 4.16 -10.33
C LYS A 249 -14.05 5.66 -10.45
N VAL A 250 -13.74 6.38 -9.37
CA VAL A 250 -13.69 7.82 -9.28
C VAL A 250 -12.25 8.22 -9.05
N TRP A 251 -11.72 9.03 -9.96
CA TRP A 251 -10.31 9.44 -9.93
C TRP A 251 -10.13 10.88 -9.48
N ARG A 252 -11.14 11.73 -9.68
CA ARG A 252 -11.10 13.12 -9.26
C ARG A 252 -12.51 13.60 -8.90
N ALA A 253 -12.60 14.29 -7.77
CA ALA A 253 -13.83 14.88 -7.27
C ALA A 253 -13.54 16.22 -6.58
N GLU A 254 -14.54 17.09 -6.52
CA GLU A 254 -14.52 18.35 -5.79
C GLU A 254 -15.80 18.49 -4.96
N ILE A 255 -15.77 19.35 -3.94
CA ILE A 255 -16.96 19.67 -3.15
C ILE A 255 -17.90 20.51 -4.02
N ALA A 256 -19.17 20.12 -4.09
CA ALA A 256 -20.19 20.75 -4.94
C ALA A 256 -21.06 21.77 -4.19
N GLY A 257 -20.44 22.64 -3.38
CA GLY A 257 -21.13 23.67 -2.56
C GLY A 257 -22.26 23.12 -1.67
N ASP A 258 -23.12 24.02 -1.17
CA ASP A 258 -24.28 23.68 -0.33
C ASP A 258 -25.44 23.14 -1.18
N ARG A 259 -25.22 21.98 -1.79
CA ARG A 259 -26.29 21.18 -2.40
C ARG A 259 -26.65 20.04 -1.46
N ASP A 260 -27.52 20.35 -0.52
CA ASP A 260 -28.13 19.37 0.38
C ASP A 260 -29.50 18.89 -0.17
N GLY A 261 -29.95 17.73 0.31
CA GLY A 261 -31.33 17.26 0.10
C GLY A 261 -31.49 15.95 -0.67
N GLY A 262 -30.41 15.23 -0.98
CA GLY A 262 -30.46 13.87 -1.52
C GLY A 262 -30.17 12.80 -0.46
N ARG A 263 -30.52 11.55 -0.76
CA ARG A 263 -30.02 10.40 0.01
C ARG A 263 -28.53 10.19 -0.32
N PRO A 264 -27.68 9.76 0.64
CA PRO A 264 -26.29 9.39 0.36
C PRO A 264 -26.15 8.49 -0.88
N GLY A 265 -25.33 8.91 -1.84
CA GLY A 265 -25.08 8.20 -3.10
C GLY A 265 -26.07 8.56 -4.22
N GLN A 266 -27.10 9.36 -3.94
CA GLN A 266 -28.05 9.80 -4.96
C GLN A 266 -27.42 10.84 -5.89
N VAL A 267 -27.53 10.61 -7.19
CA VAL A 267 -27.14 11.55 -8.24
C VAL A 267 -28.13 12.71 -8.23
N LEU A 268 -27.68 13.89 -7.79
CA LEU A 268 -28.48 15.12 -7.75
C LEU A 268 -28.57 15.79 -9.12
N LEU A 269 -27.49 15.67 -9.91
CA LEU A 269 -27.38 16.25 -11.23
C LEU A 269 -26.49 15.35 -12.08
N ALA A 270 -26.93 15.04 -13.29
CA ALA A 270 -26.15 14.34 -14.29
C ALA A 270 -26.42 14.99 -15.64
N ASP A 271 -25.60 15.98 -15.99
CA ASP A 271 -25.70 16.72 -17.23
C ASP A 271 -24.30 16.96 -17.83
N PRO A 272 -24.07 16.71 -19.13
CA PRO A 272 -22.74 16.88 -19.74
C PRO A 272 -22.17 18.30 -19.70
N VAL A 273 -22.99 19.32 -19.42
CA VAL A 273 -22.55 20.72 -19.33
C VAL A 273 -22.44 21.15 -17.87
N ARG A 274 -23.41 20.78 -17.03
CA ARG A 274 -23.48 21.20 -15.62
C ARG A 274 -22.76 20.24 -14.65
N GLY A 275 -22.36 19.07 -15.11
CA GLY A 275 -21.56 18.08 -14.39
C GLY A 275 -22.35 16.93 -13.76
N LEU A 276 -21.60 16.06 -13.06
CA LEU A 276 -22.12 14.92 -12.31
C LEU A 276 -21.98 15.18 -10.81
N VAL A 277 -23.08 15.43 -10.11
CA VAL A 277 -23.11 15.74 -8.67
C VAL A 277 -23.83 14.64 -7.92
N VAL A 278 -23.21 14.16 -6.84
CA VAL A 278 -23.71 13.07 -6.00
C VAL A 278 -23.82 13.57 -4.56
N SER A 279 -24.99 13.35 -3.95
CA SER A 279 -25.25 13.65 -2.54
C SER A 279 -24.41 12.73 -1.65
N THR A 280 -23.93 13.26 -0.53
CA THR A 280 -23.19 12.49 0.47
C THR A 280 -23.96 12.50 1.80
N GLY A 281 -23.34 12.07 2.91
CA GLY A 281 -23.95 12.20 4.24
C GLY A 281 -24.05 13.64 4.73
N ALA A 282 -23.16 14.50 4.25
CA ALA A 282 -23.17 15.94 4.48
C ALA A 282 -22.55 16.66 3.27
N GLY A 283 -23.34 17.50 2.60
CA GLY A 283 -22.98 18.16 1.35
C GLY A 283 -23.09 17.25 0.12
N ALA A 284 -22.39 17.64 -0.94
CA ALA A 284 -22.32 16.89 -2.18
C ALA A 284 -20.94 16.97 -2.81
N VAL A 285 -20.61 15.98 -3.64
CA VAL A 285 -19.37 15.97 -4.44
C VAL A 285 -19.69 15.99 -5.93
N ARG A 286 -18.95 16.80 -6.69
CA ARG A 286 -18.95 16.75 -8.15
C ARG A 286 -17.85 15.81 -8.59
N LEU A 287 -18.23 14.78 -9.34
CA LEU A 287 -17.28 13.86 -9.97
C LEU A 287 -16.73 14.52 -11.23
N LEU A 288 -15.41 14.63 -11.31
CA LEU A 288 -14.72 15.29 -12.43
C LEU A 288 -14.15 14.25 -13.39
N GLU A 289 -13.60 13.16 -12.86
CA GLU A 289 -13.03 12.08 -13.66
C GLU A 289 -13.41 10.71 -13.12
N VAL A 290 -13.88 9.84 -14.02
CA VAL A 290 -14.38 8.51 -13.69
C VAL A 290 -13.83 7.46 -14.66
N GLN A 291 -13.92 6.20 -14.29
CA GLN A 291 -13.55 5.08 -15.15
C GLN A 291 -14.57 3.95 -14.98
N PRO A 292 -15.44 3.74 -15.99
CA PRO A 292 -16.30 2.57 -16.04
C PRO A 292 -15.49 1.27 -16.13
N ALA A 293 -16.01 0.18 -15.57
CA ALA A 293 -15.38 -1.14 -15.63
C ALA A 293 -14.94 -1.52 -17.06
N GLY A 294 -13.67 -1.92 -17.20
CA GLY A 294 -13.06 -2.31 -18.48
C GLY A 294 -12.80 -1.16 -19.47
N ARG A 295 -13.06 0.10 -19.10
CA ARG A 295 -12.84 1.28 -19.94
C ARG A 295 -11.65 2.10 -19.48
N ARG A 296 -11.28 3.12 -20.27
CA ARG A 296 -10.26 4.11 -19.90
C ARG A 296 -10.84 5.13 -18.91
N ARG A 297 -9.98 5.78 -18.14
CA ARG A 297 -10.30 6.98 -17.37
C ARG A 297 -10.73 8.10 -18.33
N VAL A 298 -11.83 8.78 -18.02
CA VAL A 298 -12.44 9.85 -18.83
C VAL A 298 -12.98 10.96 -17.92
N ARG A 299 -13.21 12.14 -18.49
CA ARG A 299 -13.96 13.21 -17.82
C ARG A 299 -15.41 12.78 -17.59
N ALA A 300 -16.02 13.23 -16.51
CA ALA A 300 -17.41 12.91 -16.19
C ALA A 300 -18.38 13.39 -17.28
N GLU A 301 -18.10 14.54 -17.92
CA GLU A 301 -18.88 15.07 -19.04
C GLU A 301 -18.90 14.10 -20.24
N ASP A 302 -17.74 13.57 -20.63
CA ASP A 302 -17.61 12.61 -21.73
C ASP A 302 -18.29 11.28 -21.39
N PHE A 303 -18.18 10.86 -20.13
CA PHE A 303 -18.92 9.72 -19.63
C PHE A 303 -20.44 9.93 -19.79
N LEU A 304 -20.98 11.09 -19.41
CA LEU A 304 -22.41 11.40 -19.51
C LEU A 304 -22.92 11.53 -20.96
N ARG A 305 -22.06 11.93 -21.92
CA ARG A 305 -22.40 11.93 -23.36
C ARG A 305 -22.59 10.51 -23.90
N GLY A 306 -21.80 9.56 -23.40
CA GLY A 306 -21.84 8.15 -23.84
C GLY A 306 -22.68 7.23 -22.95
N TYR A 307 -23.08 7.68 -21.76
CA TYR A 307 -23.80 6.89 -20.77
C TYR A 307 -24.96 7.69 -20.17
N ARG A 308 -26.19 7.24 -20.42
CA ARG A 308 -27.39 7.89 -19.88
C ARG A 308 -27.52 7.55 -18.39
N MET A 309 -27.30 8.55 -17.54
CA MET A 309 -27.51 8.47 -16.09
C MET A 309 -28.53 9.54 -15.68
N PRO A 310 -29.77 9.18 -15.33
CA PRO A 310 -30.75 10.16 -14.86
C PRO A 310 -30.40 10.65 -13.44
N ALA A 311 -30.79 11.89 -13.14
CA ALA A 311 -30.87 12.34 -11.74
C ALA A 311 -31.80 11.41 -10.95
N GLY A 312 -31.49 11.19 -9.67
CA GLY A 312 -32.14 10.20 -8.81
C GLY A 312 -31.50 8.80 -8.85
N THR A 313 -30.60 8.51 -9.79
CA THR A 313 -29.80 7.28 -9.79
C THR A 313 -29.07 7.12 -8.46
N LEU A 314 -29.10 5.93 -7.85
CA LEU A 314 -28.38 5.65 -6.61
C LEU A 314 -27.06 4.94 -6.93
N LEU A 315 -25.95 5.51 -6.45
CA LEU A 315 -24.63 4.91 -6.47
C LEU A 315 -24.35 4.22 -5.14
N GLY A 316 -23.58 3.13 -5.17
CA GLY A 316 -23.27 2.34 -3.98
C GLY A 316 -23.86 0.94 -4.07
N ARG A 317 -23.77 0.16 -2.98
CA ARG A 317 -24.17 -1.26 -2.99
C ARG A 317 -25.55 -1.41 -3.61
N ALA A 318 -25.67 -2.35 -4.55
CA ALA A 318 -26.97 -2.85 -4.95
C ALA A 318 -27.67 -3.30 -3.66
N GLU A 319 -28.81 -2.68 -3.33
CA GLU A 319 -29.76 -3.35 -2.48
C GLU A 319 -29.99 -4.72 -3.14
N SER A 320 -29.66 -5.79 -2.44
CA SER A 320 -30.25 -7.09 -2.74
C SER A 320 -31.75 -6.87 -2.63
N GLY A 321 -32.40 -6.63 -3.77
CA GLY A 321 -33.85 -6.54 -3.84
C GLY A 321 -34.46 -7.83 -3.27
N PRO A 322 -35.70 -7.79 -2.76
CA PRO A 322 -36.34 -8.90 -2.06
C PRO A 322 -36.77 -10.04 -3.00
N ASN A 323 -35.90 -10.50 -3.91
CA ASN A 323 -36.26 -11.52 -4.89
C ASN A 323 -35.19 -12.59 -5.16
N ASP A 324 -34.29 -12.83 -4.20
CA ASP A 324 -33.42 -14.02 -4.18
C ASP A 324 -33.93 -15.08 -3.18
N GLN A 325 -35.26 -15.27 -3.13
CA GLN A 325 -35.89 -16.46 -2.55
C GLN A 325 -36.69 -17.22 -3.62
N HIS A 326 -36.08 -17.55 -4.75
CA HIS A 326 -36.55 -18.68 -5.54
C HIS A 326 -35.41 -19.21 -6.39
N LEU A 327 -34.70 -20.20 -5.86
CA LEU A 327 -34.09 -21.33 -6.58
C LEU A 327 -33.47 -22.31 -5.56
N SER A 328 -34.33 -22.95 -4.76
CA SER A 328 -33.99 -24.18 -4.04
C SER A 328 -35.24 -25.00 -3.72
N ARG A 329 -35.99 -25.40 -4.75
CA ARG A 329 -36.88 -26.56 -4.69
C ARG A 329 -36.80 -27.35 -6.00
N GLY A 330 -36.36 -28.58 -5.87
CA GLY A 330 -36.18 -29.54 -6.97
C GLY A 330 -35.44 -30.79 -6.49
N SER A 331 -35.88 -31.37 -5.38
CA SER A 331 -35.53 -32.74 -5.00
C SER A 331 -36.74 -33.63 -5.32
N ASP A 332 -36.72 -34.24 -6.50
CA ASP A 332 -37.59 -35.37 -6.83
C ASP A 332 -36.72 -36.63 -6.91
N GLY A 333 -37.14 -37.64 -6.15
CA GLY A 333 -36.48 -38.93 -6.02
C GLY A 333 -37.11 -39.72 -4.88
N GLY A 334 -38.42 -39.97 -4.99
CA GLY A 334 -39.17 -40.78 -4.04
C GLY A 334 -38.86 -42.27 -4.15
N SER A 335 -38.90 -42.97 -3.02
CA SER A 335 -39.30 -44.38 -2.96
C SER A 335 -39.72 -44.73 -1.52
N ILE A 336 -40.92 -45.29 -1.44
CA ILE A 336 -41.70 -45.69 -0.27
C ILE A 336 -41.35 -47.14 0.10
N GLY A 337 -41.38 -47.49 1.40
CA GLY A 337 -41.89 -48.81 1.80
C GLY A 337 -41.18 -49.54 2.95
N LYS A 338 -41.73 -49.35 4.16
CA LYS A 338 -41.73 -50.21 5.37
C LYS A 338 -41.37 -51.70 5.18
N ARG A 339 -40.62 -52.29 6.14
CA ARG A 339 -41.12 -53.16 7.24
C ARG A 339 -39.99 -53.84 8.01
N ASP A 340 -40.29 -54.09 9.29
CA ASP A 340 -39.50 -54.74 10.33
C ASP A 340 -38.96 -56.14 9.99
N ARG A 341 -37.82 -56.50 10.58
CA ARG A 341 -37.62 -57.79 11.31
C ARG A 341 -36.32 -57.83 12.11
N VAL A 342 -36.49 -58.21 13.37
CA VAL A 342 -35.48 -58.67 14.33
C VAL A 342 -35.03 -60.09 13.96
N ALA A 343 -33.73 -60.42 14.07
CA ALA A 343 -33.23 -61.72 14.53
C ALA A 343 -31.71 -61.73 14.71
N ARG A 344 -31.30 -62.45 15.76
CA ARG A 344 -29.93 -62.74 16.24
C ARG A 344 -29.30 -63.94 15.51
N SER A 345 -27.97 -64.00 15.46
CA SER A 345 -27.10 -65.17 15.73
C SER A 345 -25.64 -64.78 15.42
N GLU A 346 -24.69 -64.86 16.38
CA GLU A 346 -23.73 -65.98 16.58
C GLU A 346 -22.99 -66.40 15.29
N GLY A 347 -21.67 -66.60 15.19
CA GLY A 347 -20.54 -66.61 16.12
C GLY A 347 -19.27 -67.02 15.33
N GLY A 348 -18.10 -66.99 15.98
CA GLY A 348 -16.82 -67.51 15.46
C GLY A 348 -16.04 -66.53 14.59
N GLY A 349 -14.79 -66.15 14.84
CA GLY A 349 -13.68 -66.83 15.50
C GLY A 349 -12.51 -66.84 14.52
N GLY A 350 -11.39 -66.16 14.80
CA GLY A 350 -10.25 -66.21 13.87
C GLY A 350 -9.15 -65.16 14.01
N ARG A 351 -8.37 -65.26 15.09
CA ARG A 351 -6.90 -65.05 15.20
C ARG A 351 -6.15 -64.08 14.25
N ARG A 352 -5.55 -63.07 14.88
CA ARG A 352 -4.12 -62.63 14.86
C ARG A 352 -3.30 -62.87 13.57
N ARG A 353 -2.62 -61.79 13.11
CA ARG A 353 -1.15 -61.63 13.26
C ARG A 353 -0.68 -60.20 12.91
N LEU A 354 0.04 -59.63 13.86
CA LEU A 354 0.99 -58.52 13.70
C LEU A 354 2.18 -58.96 12.83
N ARG A 355 2.75 -58.04 12.04
CA ARG A 355 4.20 -57.95 11.81
C ARG A 355 4.58 -56.52 11.42
N GLN A 356 5.49 -55.97 12.22
CA GLN A 356 6.23 -54.71 12.04
C GLN A 356 7.35 -54.84 10.99
N PRO A 357 7.98 -53.71 10.58
CA PRO A 357 8.81 -53.60 9.36
C PRO A 357 10.33 -53.69 9.63
N ARG A 358 11.12 -53.83 8.55
CA ARG A 358 12.49 -53.30 8.27
C ARG A 358 13.16 -54.08 7.13
N PRO A 359 14.27 -53.60 6.52
CA PRO A 359 15.13 -52.45 6.87
C PRO A 359 14.79 -51.14 6.16
#